data_AF-A0A172XQV5-F1
#
_entry.id   AF-A0A172XQV5-F1
#
_cell.length_a   1.000
_cell.length_b   1.000
_cell.length_c   1.000
_cell.angle_alpha   90.00
_cell.angle_beta   90.00
_cell.angle_gamma   90.00
#
_symmetry.space_group_name_H-M   'P 1'
#
loop_
_entity.id
_entity.type
_entity.pdbx_description
1 polymer ?
#
loop_
_entity_poly.entity_id
_entity_poly.type
_entity_poly.pdbx_seq_one_letter_code
_entity_poly.pdbx_strand_id
1 'polypeptide(L)'
;MKKLLTTCKIFAILAVLTLTGCQDENNQVLQENPSEKVSLSDLKREITPSSQVIPKAVQIQLDESKKNIEKYLKNDLKIEGIAVLGKLSTEKGVSLSQNLISQKDNFVAAGNILDLESVKIGKLENLNSGEDLSIAQKGLKDMAIEEIKANANVLEISWNHNGEKFSTLCYYNDSGIIWDNILGGLVMMDKRGNSEASNDAAAKVSSKWYKQWWTANWLWGSKRGEIGYQITIYYTGSSVSNVDVSDWGNISLGKAKSESKVTKKTGAYGQCRYALGLCTPTGSLSFNSSNFSVSFSGLGSNVVSNGIKSLYP
;
A
#
# COMPACT_ATOMS: atom_id res chain seq x y z
N MET A 1 25.01 16.85 -85.40
CA MET A 1 26.30 17.54 -85.56
C MET A 1 26.84 17.94 -84.19
N LYS A 2 28.13 17.67 -83.92
CA LYS A 2 28.99 18.10 -82.77
C LYS A 2 28.70 17.41 -81.41
N LYS A 3 29.48 16.37 -81.02
CA LYS A 3 30.75 16.35 -80.22
C LYS A 3 30.51 16.67 -78.73
N LEU A 4 30.57 15.68 -77.83
CA LEU A 4 31.72 15.13 -77.06
C LEU A 4 31.89 15.79 -75.66
N LEU A 5 32.03 14.92 -74.65
CA LEU A 5 33.06 14.94 -73.59
C LEU A 5 32.88 15.73 -72.26
N THR A 6 32.82 14.94 -71.19
CA THR A 6 33.67 14.91 -69.96
C THR A 6 33.52 15.87 -68.76
N THR A 7 33.71 15.20 -67.61
CA THR A 7 34.53 15.52 -66.42
C THR A 7 33.97 16.38 -65.29
N CYS A 8 33.73 15.68 -64.17
CA CYS A 8 34.60 15.69 -62.98
C CYS A 8 34.94 17.08 -62.40
N LYS A 9 34.28 17.43 -61.30
CA LYS A 9 34.76 18.40 -60.30
C LYS A 9 34.56 17.77 -58.92
N ILE A 10 35.65 17.24 -58.35
CA ILE A 10 36.55 17.90 -57.37
C ILE A 10 36.05 17.66 -55.93
N PHE A 11 36.81 16.80 -55.26
CA PHE A 11 36.96 16.70 -53.82
C PHE A 11 37.27 18.07 -53.19
N ALA A 12 36.57 18.41 -52.11
CA ALA A 12 37.09 19.31 -51.08
C ALA A 12 36.80 18.66 -49.72
N ILE A 13 37.90 18.31 -49.06
CA ILE A 13 37.99 17.68 -47.74
C ILE A 13 38.21 18.79 -46.70
N LEU A 14 37.75 18.53 -45.46
CA LEU A 14 38.05 19.20 -44.17
C LEU A 14 37.39 20.56 -43.92
N ALA A 15 37.00 20.95 -42.71
CA ALA A 15 36.67 20.31 -41.43
C ALA A 15 36.27 21.45 -40.46
N VAL A 16 35.53 21.11 -39.40
CA VAL A 16 35.47 21.79 -38.09
C VAL A 16 34.49 22.99 -37.90
N LEU A 17 33.45 22.69 -37.11
CA LEU A 17 32.71 23.49 -36.11
C LEU A 17 31.98 24.78 -36.54
N THR A 18 30.64 24.78 -36.44
CA THR A 18 29.92 25.29 -35.25
C THR A 18 28.39 25.20 -35.40
N LEU A 19 27.74 24.69 -34.35
CA LEU A 19 26.45 25.08 -33.78
C LEU A 19 25.16 25.00 -34.61
N THR A 20 24.48 23.86 -34.50
CA THR A 20 23.04 23.71 -34.18
C THR A 20 22.94 22.37 -33.41
N GLY A 21 22.41 22.26 -32.19
CA GLY A 21 21.25 22.93 -31.62
C GLY A 21 20.04 21.98 -31.64
N CYS A 22 20.16 20.78 -31.06
CA CYS A 22 19.02 19.96 -30.63
C CYS A 22 19.40 19.24 -29.33
N GLN A 23 18.61 19.51 -28.30
CA GLN A 23 18.63 18.85 -27.01
C GLN A 23 18.20 17.40 -27.20
N ASP A 24 19.04 16.44 -26.84
CA ASP A 24 18.62 15.07 -26.59
C ASP A 24 18.65 14.82 -25.09
N GLU A 25 17.49 14.41 -24.60
CA GLU A 25 17.17 14.16 -23.21
C GLU A 25 18.03 13.02 -22.64
N ASN A 26 18.34 13.16 -21.36
CA ASN A 26 18.98 12.13 -20.53
C ASN A 26 18.14 10.84 -20.52
N ASN A 27 18.38 9.95 -21.47
CA ASN A 27 18.12 8.53 -21.29
C ASN A 27 19.31 7.93 -20.52
N GLN A 28 19.28 8.11 -19.20
CA GLN A 28 19.95 7.17 -18.31
C GLN A 28 19.25 5.81 -18.49
N VAL A 29 19.77 5.01 -19.41
CA VAL A 29 19.56 3.57 -19.40
C VAL A 29 20.06 3.09 -18.05
N LEU A 30 19.12 2.78 -17.15
CA LEU A 30 19.39 2.02 -15.94
C LEU A 30 20.02 0.69 -16.38
N GLN A 31 21.36 0.64 -16.37
CA GLN A 31 22.06 -0.62 -16.32
C GLN A 31 21.57 -1.34 -15.08
N GLU A 32 20.80 -2.41 -15.28
CA GLU A 32 20.63 -3.45 -14.27
C GLU A 32 22.03 -3.96 -13.95
N ASN A 33 22.63 -3.44 -12.88
CA ASN A 33 23.74 -4.13 -12.24
C ASN A 33 23.25 -5.56 -11.97
N PRO A 34 24.05 -6.60 -12.28
CA PRO A 34 23.74 -7.96 -11.86
C PRO A 34 23.90 -7.98 -10.33
N SER A 35 22.86 -7.51 -9.64
CA SER A 35 22.70 -7.71 -8.20
C SER A 35 22.71 -9.21 -8.02
N GLU A 36 23.75 -9.71 -7.36
CA GLU A 36 23.80 -11.09 -6.87
C GLU A 36 22.43 -11.42 -6.26
N LYS A 37 21.77 -12.44 -6.81
CA LYS A 37 20.40 -12.79 -6.41
C LYS A 37 20.45 -13.24 -4.96
N VAL A 38 20.12 -12.33 -4.04
CA VAL A 38 20.10 -12.60 -2.60
C VAL A 38 19.22 -13.82 -2.34
N SER A 39 19.72 -14.81 -1.60
CA SER A 39 19.01 -16.06 -1.35
C SER A 39 18.60 -16.22 0.12
N LEU A 40 17.54 -17.02 0.36
CA LEU A 40 17.15 -17.41 1.71
C LEU A 40 18.28 -18.18 2.43
N SER A 41 19.08 -18.95 1.71
CA SER A 41 20.24 -19.63 2.27
C SER A 41 21.29 -18.66 2.81
N ASP A 42 21.51 -17.53 2.13
CA ASP A 42 22.43 -16.50 2.62
C ASP A 42 21.89 -15.84 3.88
N LEU A 43 20.59 -15.55 3.93
CA LEU A 43 19.95 -15.04 5.15
C LEU A 43 20.07 -16.04 6.31
N LYS A 44 19.81 -17.33 6.09
CA LYS A 44 19.90 -18.36 7.14
C LYS A 44 21.31 -18.47 7.74
N ARG A 45 22.37 -18.10 7.01
CA ARG A 45 23.75 -18.04 7.53
C ARG A 45 24.02 -16.83 8.42
N GLU A 46 23.23 -15.76 8.27
CA GLU A 46 23.35 -14.51 9.03
C GLU A 46 22.40 -14.44 10.24
N ILE A 47 21.48 -15.41 10.35
CA ILE A 47 20.53 -15.51 11.46
C ILE A 47 21.20 -16.25 12.62
N THR A 48 21.12 -15.66 13.82
CA THR A 48 21.50 -16.36 15.05
C THR A 48 20.32 -17.21 15.53
N PRO A 49 20.52 -18.51 15.83
CA PRO A 49 19.47 -19.33 16.42
C PRO A 49 18.90 -18.68 17.69
N SER A 50 17.58 -18.61 17.78
CA SER A 50 16.86 -18.15 18.98
C SER A 50 16.19 -19.31 19.70
N SER A 51 15.59 -19.04 20.86
CA SER A 51 14.60 -19.95 21.44
C SER A 51 13.56 -20.31 20.38
N GLN A 52 13.17 -21.59 20.31
CA GLN A 52 12.12 -22.06 19.41
C GLN A 52 10.71 -21.64 19.89
N VAL A 53 10.61 -20.97 21.03
CA VAL A 53 9.34 -20.51 21.59
C VAL A 53 8.91 -19.19 20.95
N ILE A 54 7.79 -19.21 20.25
CA ILE A 54 7.15 -18.01 19.68
C ILE A 54 6.47 -17.22 20.83
N PRO A 55 6.68 -15.89 20.94
CA PRO A 55 5.99 -15.06 21.93
C PRO A 55 4.47 -15.18 21.83
N LYS A 56 3.79 -15.12 22.99
CA LYS A 56 2.33 -15.30 23.06
C LYS A 56 1.55 -14.31 22.17
N ALA A 57 2.00 -13.06 22.09
CA ALA A 57 1.37 -12.05 21.24
C ALA A 57 1.40 -12.47 19.76
N VAL A 58 2.55 -12.94 19.28
CA VAL A 58 2.74 -13.42 17.90
C VAL A 58 1.92 -14.67 17.65
N GLN A 59 1.90 -15.62 18.60
CA GLN A 59 1.09 -16.83 18.47
C GLN A 59 -0.41 -16.50 18.33
N ILE A 60 -0.94 -15.60 19.16
CA ILE A 60 -2.33 -15.14 19.04
C ILE A 60 -2.58 -14.52 17.67
N GLN A 61 -1.67 -13.70 17.16
CA GLN A 61 -1.83 -13.08 15.85
C GLN A 61 -1.82 -14.12 14.72
N LEU A 62 -0.96 -15.13 14.78
CA LEU A 62 -0.94 -16.23 13.82
C LEU A 62 -2.23 -17.06 13.88
N ASP A 63 -2.69 -17.41 15.10
CA ASP A 63 -3.90 -18.20 15.31
C ASP A 63 -5.16 -17.48 14.82
N GLU A 64 -5.32 -16.19 15.17
CA GLU A 64 -6.45 -15.39 14.70
C GLU A 64 -6.40 -15.13 13.20
N SER A 65 -5.20 -14.94 12.63
CA SER A 65 -5.04 -14.83 11.18
C SER A 65 -5.48 -16.12 10.48
N LYS A 66 -5.06 -17.29 11.01
CA LYS A 66 -5.45 -18.60 10.47
C LYS A 66 -6.97 -18.78 10.51
N LYS A 67 -7.62 -18.45 11.63
CA LYS A 67 -9.08 -18.51 11.77
C LYS A 67 -9.80 -17.62 10.76
N ASN A 68 -9.35 -16.38 10.59
CA ASN A 68 -9.98 -15.45 9.66
C ASN A 68 -9.74 -15.83 8.19
N ILE A 69 -8.55 -16.29 7.85
CA ILE A 69 -8.24 -16.84 6.52
C ILE A 69 -9.16 -18.03 6.22
N GLU A 70 -9.28 -19.00 7.13
CA GLU A 70 -10.16 -20.15 6.96
C GLU A 70 -11.64 -19.74 6.83
N LYS A 71 -12.08 -18.78 7.64
CA LYS A 71 -13.46 -18.29 7.60
C LYS A 71 -13.83 -17.64 6.28
N TYR A 72 -12.95 -16.78 5.75
CA TYR A 72 -13.30 -15.90 4.63
C TYR A 72 -12.73 -16.37 3.28
N LEU A 73 -11.53 -16.93 3.25
CA LEU A 73 -10.87 -17.48 2.06
C LEU A 73 -11.05 -18.99 1.93
N LYS A 74 -11.66 -19.66 2.92
CA LYS A 74 -11.95 -21.09 2.90
C LYS A 74 -10.69 -21.92 2.62
N ASN A 75 -10.65 -22.61 1.48
CA ASN A 75 -9.54 -23.47 1.09
C ASN A 75 -8.58 -22.81 0.10
N ASP A 76 -8.85 -21.56 -0.30
CA ASP A 76 -8.09 -20.89 -1.35
C ASP A 76 -6.71 -20.52 -0.85
N LEU A 77 -6.57 -20.15 0.42
CA LEU A 77 -5.28 -19.88 1.10
C LEU A 77 -5.25 -20.55 2.48
N LYS A 78 -4.14 -21.20 2.83
CA LYS A 78 -3.93 -21.85 4.14
C LYS A 78 -2.51 -21.70 4.64
N ILE A 79 -2.34 -21.54 5.95
CA ILE A 79 -1.06 -21.72 6.64
C ILE A 79 -0.88 -23.23 6.91
N GLU A 80 0.11 -23.85 6.28
CA GLU A 80 0.46 -25.27 6.45
C GLU A 80 1.50 -25.49 7.57
N GLY A 81 2.39 -24.53 7.80
CA GLY A 81 3.47 -24.68 8.76
C GLY A 81 4.12 -23.35 9.14
N ILE A 82 4.75 -23.34 10.31
CA ILE A 82 5.52 -22.21 10.83
C ILE A 82 6.83 -22.77 11.37
N ALA A 83 7.96 -22.26 10.90
CA ALA A 83 9.29 -22.63 11.36
C ALA A 83 10.02 -21.41 11.91
N VAL A 84 10.53 -21.51 13.15
CA VAL A 84 11.38 -20.45 13.73
C VAL A 84 12.76 -20.52 13.11
N LEU A 85 13.20 -19.44 12.45
CA LEU A 85 14.54 -19.38 11.87
C LEU A 85 15.57 -18.84 12.86
N GLY A 86 15.19 -17.83 13.65
CA GLY A 86 16.06 -17.22 14.65
C GLY A 86 15.93 -15.69 14.68
N LYS A 87 17.04 -15.01 14.95
CA LYS A 87 17.10 -13.56 15.14
C LYS A 87 18.09 -12.88 14.18
N LEU A 88 17.72 -11.70 13.69
CA LEU A 88 18.58 -10.82 12.90
C LEU A 88 19.60 -10.13 13.81
N SER A 89 20.82 -10.65 13.86
CA SER A 89 21.89 -10.13 14.71
C SER A 89 22.95 -9.32 13.95
N THR A 90 23.01 -9.43 12.63
CA THR A 90 24.01 -8.74 11.79
C THR A 90 23.34 -7.71 10.87
N GLU A 91 24.03 -6.61 10.58
CA GLU A 91 23.57 -5.61 9.61
C GLU A 91 23.37 -6.24 8.21
N LYS A 92 24.24 -7.21 7.86
CA LYS A 92 24.10 -7.99 6.64
C LYS A 92 22.80 -8.79 6.63
N GLY A 93 22.45 -9.49 7.71
CA GLY A 93 21.19 -10.21 7.82
C GLY A 93 19.95 -9.30 7.68
N VAL A 94 20.02 -8.08 8.25
CA VAL A 94 18.98 -7.06 8.08
C VAL A 94 18.86 -6.64 6.61
N SER A 95 19.98 -6.30 5.96
CA SER A 95 19.99 -5.91 4.55
C SER A 95 19.49 -7.03 3.61
N LEU A 96 19.92 -8.28 3.85
CA LEU A 96 19.42 -9.44 3.09
C LEU A 96 17.90 -9.59 3.26
N SER A 97 17.40 -9.47 4.50
CA SER A 97 15.97 -9.53 4.80
C SER A 97 15.17 -8.47 4.05
N GLN A 98 15.64 -7.22 4.09
CA GLN A 98 15.01 -6.09 3.42
C GLN A 98 14.98 -6.25 1.90
N ASN A 99 16.06 -6.77 1.31
CA ASN A 99 16.11 -7.05 -0.11
C ASN A 99 15.21 -8.22 -0.49
N LEU A 100 15.27 -9.32 0.27
CA LEU A 100 14.49 -10.54 0.01
C LEU A 100 13.02 -10.20 -0.14
N ILE A 101 12.39 -9.49 0.83
CA ILE A 101 10.93 -9.28 0.78
C ILE A 101 10.44 -8.53 -0.46
N SER A 102 11.30 -7.72 -1.09
CA SER A 102 11.00 -6.90 -2.28
C SER A 102 11.37 -7.56 -3.60
N GLN A 103 11.87 -8.81 -3.58
CA GLN A 103 12.23 -9.53 -4.80
C GLN A 103 10.99 -9.84 -5.65
N LYS A 104 11.19 -9.83 -6.96
CA LYS A 104 10.13 -9.96 -7.96
C LYS A 104 9.47 -11.37 -7.95
N ASP A 105 10.21 -12.39 -7.54
CA ASP A 105 9.75 -13.78 -7.46
C ASP A 105 9.14 -14.14 -6.11
N ASN A 106 9.09 -13.21 -5.15
CA ASN A 106 8.40 -13.42 -3.88
C ASN A 106 6.89 -13.39 -4.03
N PHE A 107 6.23 -14.26 -3.28
CA PHE A 107 4.80 -14.19 -3.09
C PHE A 107 4.39 -12.98 -2.27
N VAL A 108 3.37 -12.30 -2.76
CA VAL A 108 2.69 -11.20 -2.08
C VAL A 108 1.19 -11.41 -2.16
N ALA A 109 0.46 -10.76 -1.26
CA ALA A 109 -0.98 -10.72 -1.30
C ALA A 109 -1.47 -9.27 -1.28
N ALA A 110 -2.67 -9.06 -1.81
CA ALA A 110 -3.40 -7.81 -1.71
C ALA A 110 -4.90 -8.09 -1.80
N GLY A 111 -5.72 -7.24 -1.21
CA GLY A 111 -7.16 -7.31 -1.21
C GLY A 111 -7.78 -7.40 0.17
N ASN A 112 -9.10 -7.24 0.19
CA ASN A 112 -9.91 -7.34 1.39
C ASN A 112 -10.50 -8.75 1.47
N ILE A 113 -10.16 -9.52 2.52
CA ILE A 113 -10.65 -10.90 2.62
C ILE A 113 -12.17 -10.97 2.86
N LEU A 114 -12.81 -9.88 3.28
CA LEU A 114 -14.29 -9.78 3.36
C LEU A 114 -14.93 -9.61 1.96
N ASP A 115 -14.12 -9.45 0.92
CA ASP A 115 -14.50 -9.25 -0.47
C ASP A 115 -13.58 -10.08 -1.37
N LEU A 116 -13.89 -11.38 -1.50
CA LEU A 116 -13.02 -12.37 -2.11
C LEU A 116 -12.54 -11.99 -3.52
N GLU A 117 -13.39 -11.34 -4.32
CA GLU A 117 -13.05 -10.90 -5.68
C GLU A 117 -11.91 -9.87 -5.73
N SER A 118 -11.67 -9.14 -4.64
CA SER A 118 -10.54 -8.20 -4.52
C SER A 118 -9.21 -8.87 -4.20
N VAL A 119 -9.23 -10.14 -3.78
CA VAL A 119 -8.04 -10.84 -3.28
C VAL A 119 -7.19 -11.34 -4.44
N LYS A 120 -5.91 -10.96 -4.42
CA LYS A 120 -4.88 -11.36 -5.36
C LYS A 120 -3.69 -11.88 -4.60
N ILE A 121 -3.24 -13.09 -4.94
CA ILE A 121 -2.09 -13.77 -4.32
C ILE A 121 -1.25 -14.38 -5.44
N GLY A 122 0.06 -14.21 -5.36
CA GLY A 122 0.97 -14.66 -6.40
C GLY A 122 2.33 -13.99 -6.29
N LYS A 123 3.26 -14.37 -7.16
CA LYS A 123 4.56 -13.70 -7.26
C LYS A 123 4.40 -12.24 -7.63
N LEU A 124 5.23 -11.38 -7.07
CA LEU A 124 5.16 -9.94 -7.27
C LEU A 124 5.18 -9.54 -8.75
N GLU A 125 6.05 -10.17 -9.55
CA GLU A 125 6.16 -9.98 -11.01
C GLU A 125 4.98 -10.53 -11.81
N ASN A 126 4.23 -11.50 -11.27
CA ASN A 126 3.04 -12.04 -11.92
C ASN A 126 1.82 -11.14 -11.66
N LEU A 127 1.85 -10.34 -10.59
CA LEU A 127 0.74 -9.48 -10.20
C LEU A 127 0.94 -8.01 -10.62
N ASN A 128 2.15 -7.62 -10.98
CA ASN A 128 2.50 -6.25 -11.40
C ASN A 128 3.47 -6.28 -12.58
N SER A 129 3.43 -5.27 -13.43
CA SER A 129 4.33 -5.11 -14.58
C SER A 129 4.78 -3.67 -14.74
N GLY A 130 5.96 -3.45 -15.35
CA GLY A 130 6.46 -2.11 -15.66
C GLY A 130 6.57 -1.21 -14.42
N GLU A 131 5.95 -0.03 -14.50
CA GLU A 131 5.98 0.96 -13.41
C GLU A 131 5.32 0.43 -12.12
N ASP A 132 4.20 -0.29 -12.22
CA ASP A 132 3.49 -0.85 -11.06
C ASP A 132 4.36 -1.84 -10.27
N LEU A 133 5.17 -2.64 -10.98
CA LEU A 133 6.13 -3.55 -10.33
C LEU A 133 7.19 -2.74 -9.57
N SER A 134 7.69 -1.68 -10.19
CA SER A 134 8.72 -0.82 -9.60
C SER A 134 8.21 -0.10 -8.36
N ILE A 135 6.96 0.37 -8.40
CA ILE A 135 6.26 0.97 -7.26
C ILE A 135 6.10 -0.04 -6.12
N ALA A 136 5.66 -1.26 -6.43
CA ALA A 136 5.43 -2.29 -5.42
C ALA A 136 6.75 -2.74 -4.76
N GLN A 137 7.81 -2.94 -5.55
CA GLN A 137 9.14 -3.26 -5.02
C GLN A 137 9.69 -2.15 -4.14
N LYS A 138 9.58 -0.89 -4.60
CA LYS A 138 10.03 0.27 -3.83
C LYS A 138 9.25 0.38 -2.52
N GLY A 139 7.92 0.30 -2.54
CA GLY A 139 7.12 0.45 -1.34
C GLY A 139 7.33 -0.68 -0.32
N LEU A 140 7.53 -1.92 -0.79
CA LEU A 140 7.97 -3.03 0.09
C LEU A 140 9.35 -2.74 0.69
N LYS A 141 10.30 -2.27 -0.12
CA LYS A 141 11.66 -1.98 0.33
C LYS A 141 11.70 -0.83 1.35
N ASP A 142 10.95 0.25 1.09
CA ASP A 142 10.84 1.40 1.98
C ASP A 142 10.27 0.96 3.35
N MET A 143 9.19 0.17 3.36
CA MET A 143 8.63 -0.40 4.59
C MET A 143 9.61 -1.35 5.28
N ALA A 144 10.32 -2.21 4.52
CA ALA A 144 11.32 -3.11 5.07
C ALA A 144 12.41 -2.34 5.82
N ILE A 145 12.91 -1.26 5.21
CA ILE A 145 13.94 -0.41 5.78
C ILE A 145 13.44 0.26 7.05
N GLU A 146 12.19 0.71 7.06
CA GLU A 146 11.58 1.38 8.21
C GLU A 146 11.33 0.42 9.38
N GLU A 147 10.86 -0.79 9.13
CA GLU A 147 10.31 -1.68 10.16
C GLU A 147 11.21 -2.87 10.52
N ILE A 148 11.95 -3.42 9.56
CA ILE A 148 12.82 -4.58 9.79
C ILE A 148 14.17 -4.07 10.29
N LYS A 149 14.35 -4.13 11.61
CA LYS A 149 15.56 -3.71 12.30
C LYS A 149 16.37 -4.88 12.82
N ALA A 150 17.61 -4.60 13.23
CA ALA A 150 18.39 -5.52 14.03
C ALA A 150 17.59 -5.94 15.28
N ASN A 151 17.85 -7.16 15.74
CA ASN A 151 17.13 -7.85 16.80
C ASN A 151 15.69 -8.30 16.49
N ALA A 152 15.15 -8.05 15.30
CA ALA A 152 13.90 -8.71 14.90
C ALA A 152 14.10 -10.23 14.80
N ASN A 153 13.10 -10.98 15.22
CA ASN A 153 13.04 -12.42 15.03
C ASN A 153 12.40 -12.75 13.68
N VAL A 154 12.70 -13.92 13.13
CA VAL A 154 12.26 -14.36 11.81
C VAL A 154 11.60 -15.74 11.89
N LEU A 155 10.41 -15.84 11.31
CA LEU A 155 9.73 -17.11 11.01
C LEU A 155 9.69 -17.32 9.50
N GLU A 156 9.73 -18.58 9.10
CA GLU A 156 9.30 -19.02 7.78
C GLU A 156 7.86 -19.55 7.91
N ILE A 157 6.92 -18.95 7.18
CA ILE A 157 5.53 -19.42 7.13
C ILE A 157 5.34 -20.16 5.81
N SER A 158 4.92 -21.41 5.88
CA SER A 158 4.57 -22.23 4.73
C SER A 158 3.08 -22.10 4.42
N TRP A 159 2.78 -21.83 3.17
CA TRP A 159 1.45 -21.56 2.65
C TRP A 159 1.05 -22.59 1.60
N ASN A 160 -0.25 -22.78 1.47
CA ASN A 160 -0.88 -23.45 0.34
C ASN A 160 -1.94 -22.52 -0.24
N HIS A 161 -1.77 -22.16 -1.51
CA HIS A 161 -2.75 -21.37 -2.26
C HIS A 161 -3.20 -22.18 -3.48
N ASN A 162 -4.46 -22.62 -3.47
CA ASN A 162 -5.04 -23.43 -4.56
C ASN A 162 -4.17 -24.65 -4.98
N GLY A 163 -3.49 -25.29 -4.01
CA GLY A 163 -2.61 -26.44 -4.24
C GLY A 163 -1.15 -26.07 -4.51
N GLU A 164 -0.83 -24.81 -4.78
CA GLU A 164 0.55 -24.32 -4.89
C GLU A 164 1.12 -24.05 -3.50
N LYS A 165 2.27 -24.66 -3.21
CA LYS A 165 2.98 -24.46 -1.94
C LYS A 165 4.09 -23.42 -2.11
N PHE A 166 4.17 -22.50 -1.16
CA PHE A 166 5.22 -21.49 -1.10
C PHE A 166 5.52 -21.10 0.34
N SER A 167 6.61 -20.37 0.56
CA SER A 167 6.94 -19.83 1.88
C SER A 167 7.13 -18.32 1.82
N THR A 168 6.86 -17.66 2.95
CA THR A 168 7.19 -16.25 3.17
C THR A 168 7.97 -16.06 4.46
N LEU A 169 8.68 -14.94 4.55
CA LEU A 169 9.38 -14.51 5.76
C LEU A 169 8.50 -13.58 6.57
N CYS A 170 8.29 -13.95 7.83
CA CYS A 170 7.55 -13.16 8.81
C CYS A 170 8.53 -12.65 9.88
N TYR A 171 8.60 -11.34 10.00
CA TYR A 171 9.44 -10.65 10.98
C TYR A 171 8.58 -10.28 12.19
N TYR A 172 9.13 -10.44 13.39
CA TYR A 172 8.39 -10.20 14.63
C TYR A 172 9.28 -9.80 15.80
N ASN A 173 8.67 -9.26 16.84
CA ASN A 173 9.27 -9.01 18.15
C ASN A 173 8.33 -9.51 19.26
N ASP A 174 8.65 -9.22 20.52
CA ASP A 174 7.84 -9.67 21.66
C ASP A 174 6.44 -9.07 21.70
N SER A 175 6.24 -7.90 21.06
CA SER A 175 4.96 -7.21 20.97
C SER A 175 4.06 -7.73 19.84
N GLY A 176 4.62 -8.42 18.84
CA GLY A 176 3.85 -8.97 17.72
C GLY A 176 4.62 -9.06 16.40
N ILE A 177 3.87 -9.45 15.36
CA ILE A 177 4.28 -9.47 13.97
C ILE A 177 4.54 -8.04 13.51
N ILE A 178 5.71 -7.85 12.89
CA ILE A 178 6.14 -6.62 12.24
C ILE A 178 5.66 -6.65 10.79
N TRP A 179 6.04 -7.68 10.03
CA TRP A 179 5.66 -7.80 8.62
C TRP A 179 5.76 -9.23 8.09
N ASP A 180 4.84 -9.56 7.19
CA ASP A 180 4.89 -10.71 6.28
C ASP A 180 4.17 -10.31 4.99
N ASN A 181 4.63 -10.74 3.82
CA ASN A 181 4.06 -10.29 2.54
C ASN A 181 2.62 -10.74 2.28
N ILE A 182 2.15 -11.82 2.93
CA ILE A 182 0.78 -12.30 2.83
C ILE A 182 -0.07 -11.66 3.94
N LEU A 183 0.33 -11.84 5.20
CA LEU A 183 -0.42 -11.31 6.35
C LEU A 183 -0.49 -9.77 6.31
N GLY A 184 0.60 -9.14 5.89
CA GLY A 184 0.74 -7.70 5.76
C GLY A 184 0.13 -7.13 4.49
N GLY A 185 -0.01 -7.97 3.46
CA GLY A 185 -0.60 -7.63 2.17
C GLY A 185 -2.12 -7.55 2.19
N LEU A 186 -2.77 -8.43 2.97
CA LEU A 186 -4.23 -8.52 3.09
C LEU A 186 -4.80 -7.62 4.21
N VAL A 187 -6.09 -7.29 4.09
CA VAL A 187 -6.84 -6.58 5.14
C VAL A 187 -8.21 -7.19 5.37
N MET A 188 -8.79 -6.89 6.53
CA MET A 188 -10.22 -7.04 6.79
C MET A 188 -10.88 -5.68 6.90
N MET A 189 -11.88 -5.40 6.07
CA MET A 189 -12.63 -4.16 6.15
C MET A 189 -14.09 -4.36 5.70
N ASP A 190 -15.03 -3.79 6.47
CA ASP A 190 -16.41 -3.68 6.01
C ASP A 190 -16.55 -2.50 5.02
N LYS A 191 -16.91 -2.81 3.77
CA LYS A 191 -17.13 -1.80 2.72
C LYS A 191 -18.23 -0.80 3.06
N ARG A 192 -19.17 -1.16 3.93
CA ARG A 192 -20.26 -0.26 4.37
C ARG A 192 -19.76 0.88 5.25
N GLY A 193 -18.66 0.65 5.95
CA GLY A 193 -18.16 1.57 6.97
C GLY A 193 -19.10 1.66 8.18
N ASN A 194 -18.76 2.58 9.09
CA ASN A 194 -19.54 2.92 10.26
C ASN A 194 -20.05 4.35 10.11
N SER A 195 -21.17 4.66 10.77
CA SER A 195 -21.71 6.02 10.80
C SER A 195 -22.28 6.34 12.16
N GLU A 196 -22.17 7.61 12.55
CA GLU A 196 -22.70 8.14 13.80
C GLU A 196 -23.24 9.55 13.57
N ALA A 197 -24.27 9.95 14.31
CA ALA A 197 -24.80 11.29 14.27
C ALA A 197 -25.10 11.79 15.68
N SER A 198 -24.94 13.09 15.90
CA SER A 198 -25.30 13.75 17.16
C SER A 198 -26.81 13.64 17.43
N ASN A 199 -27.18 13.33 18.67
CA ASN A 199 -28.58 13.24 19.13
C ASN A 199 -29.08 14.49 19.88
N ASP A 200 -28.40 15.63 19.75
CA ASP A 200 -28.69 16.79 20.59
C ASP A 200 -29.96 17.53 20.16
N ALA A 201 -30.84 17.76 21.15
CA ALA A 201 -32.04 18.57 21.02
C ALA A 201 -31.89 19.90 21.79
N ALA A 202 -32.21 20.99 21.07
CA ALA A 202 -32.65 22.29 21.58
C ALA A 202 -31.69 23.07 22.52
N ALA A 203 -30.75 23.81 21.92
CA ALA A 203 -30.11 24.98 22.54
C ALA A 203 -30.18 26.18 21.57
N LYS A 204 -30.11 27.43 22.09
CA LYS A 204 -30.10 28.65 21.25
C LYS A 204 -28.88 28.72 20.30
N VAL A 205 -27.80 28.06 20.68
CA VAL A 205 -26.66 27.73 19.83
C VAL A 205 -26.44 26.24 19.98
N SER A 206 -26.55 25.49 18.89
CA SER A 206 -26.37 24.03 18.88
C SER A 206 -25.60 23.63 17.64
N SER A 207 -24.81 22.56 17.73
CA SER A 207 -24.25 21.89 16.58
C SER A 207 -24.92 20.54 16.37
N LYS A 208 -25.09 20.15 15.10
CA LYS A 208 -25.40 18.79 14.70
C LYS A 208 -24.28 18.27 13.85
N TRP A 209 -23.84 17.04 14.07
CA TRP A 209 -22.80 16.44 13.26
C TRP A 209 -23.18 15.05 12.79
N TYR A 210 -22.62 14.67 11.65
CA TYR A 210 -22.67 13.33 11.08
C TYR A 210 -21.25 12.91 10.77
N LYS A 211 -20.89 11.70 11.18
CA LYS A 211 -19.58 11.11 11.04
C LYS A 211 -19.72 9.80 10.26
N GLN A 212 -18.83 9.55 9.31
CA GLN A 212 -18.72 8.26 8.62
C GLN A 212 -17.26 7.86 8.44
N TRP A 213 -16.95 6.60 8.70
CA TRP A 213 -15.56 6.10 8.67
C TRP A 213 -15.45 4.63 8.31
N TRP A 214 -14.28 4.23 7.82
CA TRP A 214 -13.93 2.86 7.47
C TRP A 214 -12.69 2.46 8.22
N THR A 215 -12.73 1.31 8.88
CA THR A 215 -11.62 0.77 9.66
C THR A 215 -11.04 -0.44 8.93
N ALA A 216 -9.77 -0.36 8.57
CA ALA A 216 -9.00 -1.50 8.09
C ALA A 216 -8.40 -2.23 9.30
N ASN A 217 -8.61 -3.54 9.37
CA ASN A 217 -8.04 -4.40 10.38
C ASN A 217 -6.99 -5.31 9.76
N TRP A 218 -5.98 -5.66 10.56
CA TRP A 218 -5.11 -6.79 10.28
C TRP A 218 -5.90 -8.10 10.27
N LEU A 219 -5.34 -9.16 9.68
CA LEU A 219 -5.99 -10.48 9.66
C LEU A 219 -6.22 -11.07 11.06
N TRP A 220 -5.47 -10.61 12.06
CA TRP A 220 -5.67 -10.96 13.47
C TRP A 220 -6.63 -10.02 14.21
N GLY A 221 -7.37 -9.17 13.50
CA GLY A 221 -8.51 -8.41 14.02
C GLY A 221 -8.19 -7.05 14.65
N SER A 222 -6.94 -6.78 15.02
CA SER A 222 -6.57 -5.46 15.54
C SER A 222 -6.64 -4.37 14.46
N LYS A 223 -6.93 -3.13 14.87
CA LYS A 223 -7.01 -1.98 13.97
C LYS A 223 -5.65 -1.70 13.32
N ARG A 224 -5.64 -1.68 11.98
CA ARG A 224 -4.49 -1.33 11.14
C ARG A 224 -4.54 0.12 10.70
N GLY A 225 -5.72 0.63 10.40
CA GLY A 225 -5.90 2.00 9.94
C GLY A 225 -7.34 2.41 9.89
N GLU A 226 -7.59 3.69 9.68
CA GLU A 226 -8.92 4.24 9.52
C GLU A 226 -8.89 5.50 8.67
N ILE A 227 -9.94 5.65 7.88
CA ILE A 227 -10.25 6.88 7.15
C ILE A 227 -11.68 7.30 7.42
N GLY A 228 -11.94 8.59 7.46
CA GLY A 228 -13.29 9.08 7.66
C GLY A 228 -13.43 10.57 7.47
N TYR A 229 -14.68 11.01 7.54
CA TYR A 229 -15.05 12.42 7.54
C TYR A 229 -16.16 12.69 8.56
N GLN A 230 -16.24 13.93 9.00
CA GLN A 230 -17.30 14.44 9.85
C GLN A 230 -17.76 15.79 9.32
N ILE A 231 -19.06 15.93 9.11
CA ILE A 231 -19.71 17.19 8.77
C ILE A 231 -20.33 17.74 10.05
N THR A 232 -20.06 19.00 10.37
CA THR A 232 -20.65 19.68 11.53
C THR A 232 -21.44 20.90 11.04
N ILE A 233 -22.71 20.99 11.43
CA ILE A 233 -23.61 22.10 11.11
C ILE A 233 -23.89 22.86 12.39
N TYR A 234 -23.66 24.15 12.37
CA TYR A 234 -23.89 25.06 13.49
C TYR A 234 -25.20 25.81 13.28
N TYR A 235 -25.97 25.96 14.36
CA TYR A 235 -27.24 26.67 14.37
C TYR A 235 -27.18 27.85 15.32
N THR A 236 -27.83 28.94 14.92
CA THR A 236 -28.16 30.08 15.78
C THR A 236 -29.66 30.27 15.72
N GLY A 237 -30.37 29.90 16.80
CA GLY A 237 -31.83 29.76 16.78
C GLY A 237 -32.28 28.65 15.83
N SER A 238 -33.21 28.96 14.92
CA SER A 238 -33.74 28.01 13.92
C SER A 238 -32.97 28.02 12.59
N SER A 239 -31.92 28.84 12.47
CA SER A 239 -31.18 29.03 11.21
C SER A 239 -29.80 28.41 11.28
N VAL A 240 -29.35 27.83 10.17
CA VAL A 240 -27.96 27.37 10.00
C VAL A 240 -27.04 28.58 9.91
N SER A 241 -26.08 28.67 10.83
CA SER A 241 -25.11 29.77 10.88
C SER A 241 -23.80 29.40 10.19
N ASN A 242 -23.38 28.14 10.24
CA ASN A 242 -22.16 27.68 9.59
C ASN A 242 -22.18 26.17 9.30
N VAL A 243 -21.32 25.73 8.39
CA VAL A 243 -21.04 24.32 8.11
C VAL A 243 -19.52 24.14 8.06
N ASP A 244 -19.05 23.11 8.72
CA ASP A 244 -17.66 22.70 8.74
C ASP A 244 -17.53 21.22 8.36
N VAL A 245 -16.35 20.84 7.85
CA VAL A 245 -16.01 19.46 7.55
C VAL A 245 -14.57 19.18 7.97
N SER A 246 -14.40 18.08 8.68
CA SER A 246 -13.09 17.54 9.04
C SER A 246 -12.94 16.13 8.48
N ASP A 247 -11.74 15.77 8.06
CA ASP A 247 -11.40 14.42 7.62
C ASP A 247 -10.15 13.92 8.34
N TRP A 248 -9.97 12.60 8.35
CA TRP A 248 -8.79 11.96 8.90
C TRP A 248 -8.48 10.68 8.15
N GLY A 249 -7.18 10.38 8.08
CA GLY A 249 -6.68 9.12 7.54
C GLY A 249 -5.40 8.73 8.25
N ASN A 250 -5.33 7.50 8.75
CA ASN A 250 -4.12 6.93 9.32
C ASN A 250 -4.04 5.43 9.02
N ILE A 251 -2.82 4.92 8.91
CA ILE A 251 -2.53 3.50 8.80
C ILE A 251 -1.19 3.23 9.47
N SER A 252 -1.08 2.08 10.15
CA SER A 252 0.16 1.67 10.80
C SER A 252 1.26 1.35 9.78
N LEU A 253 0.92 0.69 8.66
CA LEU A 253 1.84 0.36 7.58
C LEU A 253 1.17 0.50 6.21
N GLY A 254 1.72 1.39 5.39
CA GLY A 254 1.21 1.76 4.07
C GLY A 254 1.04 3.26 3.92
N LYS A 255 0.06 3.67 3.12
CA LYS A 255 -0.28 5.09 2.94
C LYS A 255 -1.75 5.31 3.27
N ALA A 256 -2.03 6.41 3.94
CA ALA A 256 -3.39 6.89 4.22
C ALA A 256 -3.47 8.35 3.82
N LYS A 257 -4.55 8.73 3.13
CA LYS A 257 -4.83 10.13 2.82
C LYS A 257 -6.32 10.38 2.78
N SER A 258 -6.71 11.57 3.20
CA SER A 258 -8.09 12.01 3.26
C SER A 258 -8.13 13.49 2.88
N GLU A 259 -9.16 13.87 2.14
CA GLU A 259 -9.45 15.25 1.76
C GLU A 259 -10.96 15.48 1.76
N SER A 260 -11.41 16.56 2.38
CA SER A 260 -12.81 16.96 2.40
C SER A 260 -13.01 18.46 2.20
N LYS A 261 -14.17 18.85 1.65
CA LYS A 261 -14.51 20.26 1.44
C LYS A 261 -16.02 20.49 1.40
N VAL A 262 -16.48 21.58 2.02
CA VAL A 262 -17.86 22.06 1.92
C VAL A 262 -18.13 22.62 0.51
N THR A 263 -19.20 22.16 -0.16
CA THR A 263 -19.48 22.52 -1.58
C THR A 263 -20.60 23.53 -1.78
N LYS A 264 -21.56 23.63 -0.85
CA LYS A 264 -22.63 24.63 -0.92
C LYS A 264 -22.90 25.24 0.46
N LYS A 265 -23.09 26.57 0.48
CA LYS A 265 -23.45 27.34 1.68
C LYS A 265 -24.94 27.73 1.72
N THR A 266 -25.68 27.57 0.62
CA THR A 266 -27.06 28.05 0.47
C THR A 266 -27.97 27.02 -0.21
N GLY A 267 -29.20 26.88 0.27
CA GLY A 267 -30.27 26.05 -0.32
C GLY A 267 -30.29 24.58 0.13
N ALA A 268 -29.13 23.91 0.17
CA ALA A 268 -28.94 22.58 0.76
C ALA A 268 -27.86 22.69 1.85
N TYR A 269 -28.23 22.48 3.11
CA TYR A 269 -27.32 22.70 4.24
C TYR A 269 -26.52 21.42 4.54
N GLY A 270 -25.21 21.57 4.78
CA GLY A 270 -24.36 20.44 5.16
C GLY A 270 -23.91 19.56 3.99
N GLN A 271 -23.69 20.14 2.82
CA GLN A 271 -23.14 19.39 1.69
C GLN A 271 -21.60 19.43 1.70
N CYS A 272 -20.97 18.25 1.76
CA CYS A 272 -19.52 18.11 1.58
C CYS A 272 -19.19 17.19 0.41
N ARG A 273 -18.02 17.41 -0.18
CA ARG A 273 -17.34 16.46 -1.05
C ARG A 273 -16.14 15.90 -0.30
N TYR A 274 -15.92 14.60 -0.43
CA TYR A 274 -14.82 13.91 0.24
C TYR A 274 -14.13 12.94 -0.70
N ALA A 275 -12.86 12.66 -0.41
CA ALA A 275 -12.04 11.63 -1.02
C ALA A 275 -11.16 11.01 0.07
N LEU A 276 -11.28 9.71 0.28
CA LEU A 276 -10.57 8.97 1.32
C LEU A 276 -9.86 7.76 0.70
N GLY A 277 -8.64 7.49 1.14
CA GLY A 277 -7.77 6.46 0.57
C GLY A 277 -6.88 5.80 1.63
N LEU A 278 -6.84 4.47 1.64
CA LEU A 278 -5.81 3.67 2.31
C LEU A 278 -5.20 2.73 1.28
N CYS A 279 -3.89 2.48 1.32
CA CYS A 279 -3.25 1.42 0.56
C CYS A 279 -2.12 0.75 1.37
N THR A 280 -1.90 -0.54 1.13
CA THR A 280 -0.75 -1.28 1.66
C THR A 280 0.56 -0.85 0.97
N PRO A 281 1.74 -1.19 1.53
CA PRO A 281 3.03 -0.80 0.97
C PRO A 281 3.29 -1.23 -0.48
N THR A 282 2.58 -2.24 -0.99
CA THR A 282 2.70 -2.71 -2.38
C THR A 282 1.98 -1.81 -3.40
N GLY A 283 1.14 -0.88 -2.95
CA GLY A 283 0.42 0.07 -3.80
C GLY A 283 0.80 1.53 -3.55
N SER A 284 0.28 2.41 -4.40
CA SER A 284 0.41 3.85 -4.23
C SER A 284 -0.95 4.55 -4.24
N LEU A 285 -1.00 5.71 -3.59
CA LEU A 285 -2.16 6.59 -3.51
C LEU A 285 -1.83 7.93 -4.15
N SER A 286 -2.65 8.36 -5.09
CA SER A 286 -2.64 9.72 -5.63
C SER A 286 -4.02 10.35 -5.52
N PHE A 287 -4.05 11.64 -5.23
CA PHE A 287 -5.26 12.40 -5.00
C PHE A 287 -5.25 13.63 -5.88
N ASN A 288 -6.37 13.87 -6.55
CA ASN A 288 -6.62 15.11 -7.23
C ASN A 288 -7.62 15.92 -6.41
N SER A 289 -7.13 16.96 -5.73
CA SER A 289 -7.91 17.82 -4.85
C SER A 289 -8.91 18.70 -5.61
N SER A 290 -8.68 18.94 -6.90
CA SER A 290 -9.57 19.76 -7.73
C SER A 290 -10.89 19.05 -8.03
N ASN A 291 -10.88 17.72 -8.15
CA ASN A 291 -12.06 16.91 -8.44
C ASN A 291 -12.35 15.83 -7.37
N PHE A 292 -11.64 15.81 -6.25
CA PHE A 292 -11.79 14.82 -5.17
C PHE A 292 -11.85 13.39 -5.72
N SER A 293 -10.96 13.07 -6.66
CA SER A 293 -10.76 11.71 -7.15
C SER A 293 -9.53 11.10 -6.50
N VAL A 294 -9.63 9.82 -6.14
CA VAL A 294 -8.50 9.01 -5.68
C VAL A 294 -8.10 8.06 -6.80
N SER A 295 -6.83 8.05 -7.16
CA SER A 295 -6.26 7.07 -8.09
C SER A 295 -5.24 6.19 -7.39
N PHE A 296 -5.12 4.97 -7.89
CA PHE A 296 -4.24 3.93 -7.37
C PHE A 296 -3.33 3.44 -8.49
N SER A 297 -2.10 3.13 -8.14
CA SER A 297 -1.18 2.36 -8.97
C SER A 297 -0.55 1.25 -8.13
N GLY A 298 -0.14 0.18 -8.80
CA GLY A 298 0.36 -1.03 -8.16
C GLY A 298 -0.70 -1.89 -7.49
N LEU A 299 -0.27 -3.07 -7.08
CA LEU A 299 -1.05 -4.05 -6.35
C LEU A 299 -1.10 -3.68 -4.86
N GLY A 300 -2.24 -3.34 -4.27
CA GLY A 300 -2.34 -3.17 -2.82
C GLY A 300 -3.75 -3.38 -2.28
N SER A 301 -3.90 -3.67 -0.99
CA SER A 301 -5.22 -3.62 -0.37
C SER A 301 -5.62 -2.17 -0.22
N ASN A 302 -6.58 -1.74 -1.05
CA ASN A 302 -7.03 -0.37 -1.07
C ASN A 302 -8.42 -0.19 -0.44
N VAL A 303 -8.57 0.94 0.24
CA VAL A 303 -9.87 1.45 0.67
C VAL A 303 -10.05 2.77 -0.04
N VAL A 304 -11.13 2.90 -0.81
CA VAL A 304 -11.48 4.14 -1.51
C VAL A 304 -12.89 4.50 -1.18
N SER A 305 -13.10 5.73 -0.75
CA SER A 305 -14.44 6.28 -0.63
C SER A 305 -14.40 7.75 -1.03
N ASN A 306 -15.10 8.10 -2.10
CA ASN A 306 -15.25 9.46 -2.55
C ASN A 306 -16.68 9.73 -2.99
N GLY A 307 -17.13 10.97 -2.82
CA GLY A 307 -18.52 11.29 -3.14
C GLY A 307 -18.96 12.63 -2.60
N ILE A 308 -20.27 12.85 -2.65
CA ILE A 308 -20.96 14.01 -2.11
C ILE A 308 -21.93 13.51 -1.04
N LYS A 309 -21.85 14.06 0.16
CA LYS A 309 -22.82 13.83 1.23
C LYS A 309 -23.61 15.10 1.48
N SER A 310 -24.94 15.00 1.51
CA SER A 310 -25.83 16.07 1.97
C SER A 310 -26.56 15.61 3.23
N LEU A 311 -26.57 16.44 4.28
CA LEU A 311 -27.34 16.16 5.50
C LEU A 311 -28.77 16.71 5.42
N TYR A 312 -28.99 17.75 4.62
CA TYR A 312 -30.31 18.30 4.33
C TYR A 312 -30.43 18.51 2.82
N PRO A 313 -31.11 17.60 2.09
CA PRO A 313 -31.36 17.76 0.65
C PRO A 313 -32.22 18.98 0.33
#